data_AF-A0A9D6H386-F1
#
_entry.id   AF-A0A9D6H386-F1
#
_cell.length_a   1.000
_cell.length_b   1.000
_cell.length_c   1.000
_cell.angle_alpha   90.00
_cell.angle_beta   90.00
_cell.angle_gamma   90.00
#
_symmetry.space_group_name_H-M   'P 1'
#
loop_
_entity.id
_entity.type
_entity.pdbx_description
1 polymer ?
#
loop_
_entity_poly.entity_id
_entity_poly.type
_entity_poly.pdbx_seq_one_letter_code
_entity_poly.pdbx_strand_id
1 'polypeptide(L)'
;MQIEEFQRLILDRYGETDRARGAAATYLWFVEEVGELAHAIANRERGKLDRANLEEEFADVLAWLTTLANICEVDLAKAIHDKYIRDGGPEGTKS
;
A
#
# COMPACT_ATOMS: atom_id res chain seq x y z
N MET A 1 -12.89 8.86 -2.59
CA MET A 1 -11.45 9.11 -2.44
C MET A 1 -10.74 8.47 -3.62
N GLN A 2 -10.02 9.27 -4.40
CA GLN A 2 -9.14 8.83 -5.47
C GLN A 2 -7.75 8.51 -4.91
N ILE A 3 -6.92 7.81 -5.68
CA ILE A 3 -5.55 7.43 -5.27
C ILE A 3 -4.71 8.66 -4.93
N GLU A 4 -4.84 9.73 -5.73
CA GLU A 4 -4.15 11.01 -5.50
C GLU A 4 -4.56 11.65 -4.17
N GLU A 5 -5.85 11.64 -3.84
CA GLU A 5 -6.39 12.21 -2.60
C GLU A 5 -5.90 11.42 -1.38
N PHE A 6 -5.86 10.09 -1.49
CA PHE A 6 -5.32 9.23 -0.44
C PHE A 6 -3.81 9.45 -0.25
N GLN A 7 -3.05 9.50 -1.34
CA GLN A 7 -1.62 9.75 -1.27
C GLN A 7 -1.30 11.08 -0.61
N ARG A 8 -2.08 12.12 -0.95
CA ARG A 8 -1.96 13.44 -0.34
C ARG A 8 -2.32 13.43 1.14
N LEU A 9 -3.39 12.73 1.52
CA LEU A 9 -3.80 12.57 2.93
C LEU A 9 -2.68 11.96 3.79
N ILE A 10 -2.02 10.90 3.30
CA ILE A 10 -0.91 10.25 4.00
C ILE A 10 0.28 11.21 4.10
N LEU A 11 0.63 11.91 3.00
CA LEU A 11 1.71 12.88 2.98
C LEU A 11 1.49 14.03 3.98
N ASP A 12 0.28 14.58 4.02
CA ASP A 12 -0.06 15.72 4.87
C ASP A 12 -0.07 15.32 6.37
N ARG A 13 -0.37 14.06 6.70
CA ARG A 13 -0.36 13.57 8.09
C ARG A 13 1.01 13.17 8.59
N TYR A 14 1.81 12.50 7.77
CA TYR A 14 3.00 11.77 8.23
C TYR A 14 4.28 12.13 7.48
N GLY A 15 4.21 12.98 6.45
CA GLY A 15 5.32 13.22 5.53
C GLY A 15 6.61 13.72 6.17
N GLU A 16 6.54 14.54 7.22
CA GLU A 16 7.74 15.01 7.93
C GLU A 16 8.45 13.87 8.68
N THR A 17 7.71 13.08 9.45
CA THR A 17 8.25 11.93 10.19
C THR A 17 8.76 10.84 9.27
N ASP A 18 8.06 10.61 8.16
CA ASP A 18 8.39 9.57 7.19
C ASP A 18 9.66 9.90 6.42
N ARG A 19 9.84 11.17 6.02
CA ARG A 19 11.08 11.64 5.41
C ARG A 19 12.26 11.53 6.36
N ALA A 20 12.08 11.85 7.64
CA ALA A 20 13.14 11.71 8.63
C ALA A 20 13.55 10.24 8.86
N ARG A 21 12.59 9.32 8.83
CA ARG A 21 12.83 7.87 8.94
C ARG A 21 13.49 7.28 7.69
N GLY A 22 13.16 7.79 6.50
CA GLY A 22 13.72 7.37 5.23
C GLY A 22 13.15 6.04 4.70
N ALA A 23 13.43 5.75 3.42
CA ALA A 23 12.78 4.66 2.70
C ALA A 23 13.14 3.27 3.24
N ALA A 24 14.42 3.03 3.56
CA ALA A 24 14.89 1.72 4.00
C ALA A 24 14.26 1.30 5.34
N ALA A 25 14.19 2.20 6.31
CA ALA A 25 13.54 1.92 7.59
C ALA A 25 12.02 1.83 7.46
N THR A 26 11.41 2.67 6.61
CA THR A 26 9.97 2.60 6.31
C THR A 26 9.60 1.28 5.63
N TYR A 27 10.47 0.73 4.79
CA TYR A 27 10.24 -0.55 4.13
C TYR A 27 10.11 -1.70 5.14
N LEU A 28 10.79 -1.63 6.29
CA LEU A 28 10.63 -2.63 7.35
C LEU A 28 9.20 -2.63 7.93
N TRP A 29 8.65 -1.45 8.18
CA TRP A 29 7.25 -1.30 8.61
C TRP A 29 6.28 -1.81 7.54
N PHE A 30 6.51 -1.46 6.28
CA PHE A 30 5.70 -2.00 5.19
C PHE A 30 5.70 -3.54 5.15
N VAL A 31 6.85 -4.19 5.36
CA VAL A 31 6.95 -5.65 5.38
C VAL A 31 6.25 -6.27 6.58
N GLU A 32 6.28 -5.62 7.75
CA GLU A 32 5.53 -6.05 8.94
C GLU A 32 4.03 -6.16 8.64
N GLU A 33 3.47 -5.14 8.01
CA GLU A 33 2.04 -5.03 7.67
C GLU A 33 1.64 -6.02 6.58
N VAL A 34 2.55 -6.32 5.65
CA VAL A 34 2.37 -7.44 4.70
C VAL A 34 2.32 -8.78 5.45
N GLY A 35 3.07 -8.92 6.54
CA GLY A 35 3.06 -10.09 7.41
C GLY A 35 1.74 -10.26 8.15
N GLU A 36 1.21 -9.18 8.72
CA GLU A 36 -0.10 -9.16 9.39
C GLU A 36 -1.23 -9.47 8.40
N LEU A 37 -1.21 -8.85 7.21
CA LEU A 37 -2.14 -9.20 6.13
C LEU A 37 -2.06 -10.68 5.75
N ALA A 38 -0.85 -11.24 5.65
CA ALA A 38 -0.68 -12.66 5.36
C ALA A 38 -1.28 -13.54 6.46
N HIS A 39 -1.16 -13.14 7.73
CA HIS A 39 -1.79 -13.82 8.86
C HIS A 39 -3.32 -13.77 8.78
N ALA A 40 -3.89 -12.60 8.51
CA ALA A 40 -5.34 -12.39 8.36
C ALA A 40 -5.91 -13.25 7.22
N ILE A 41 -5.23 -13.30 6.06
CA ILE A 41 -5.58 -14.16 4.93
C ILE A 41 -5.52 -15.63 5.32
N ALA A 42 -4.45 -16.07 6.00
CA ALA A 42 -4.31 -17.47 6.43
C ALA A 42 -5.43 -17.88 7.40
N ASN A 43 -5.86 -16.99 8.29
CA ASN A 43 -7.00 -17.22 9.18
C ASN A 43 -8.31 -17.35 8.40
N ARG A 44 -8.54 -16.49 7.40
CA ARG A 44 -9.68 -16.61 6.48
C ARG A 44 -9.72 -17.98 5.79
N GLU A 45 -8.61 -18.45 5.24
CA GLU A 45 -8.54 -19.76 4.56
C GLU A 45 -8.77 -20.94 5.52
N ARG A 46 -8.42 -20.79 6.80
CA ARG A 46 -8.69 -21.79 7.86
C ARG A 46 -10.12 -21.74 8.41
N GLY A 47 -10.99 -20.92 7.84
CA GLY A 47 -12.38 -20.74 8.31
C GLY A 47 -12.50 -19.92 9.61
N LYS A 48 -11.46 -19.16 9.97
CA LYS A 48 -11.42 -18.27 11.14
C LYS A 48 -11.44 -16.81 10.70
N LEU A 49 -12.41 -16.46 9.85
CA LEU A 49 -12.49 -15.12 9.30
C LEU A 49 -12.79 -14.10 10.41
N ASP A 50 -11.81 -13.22 10.67
CA ASP A 50 -12.05 -11.91 11.25
C ASP A 50 -12.11 -10.90 10.10
N ARG A 51 -13.32 -10.42 9.80
CA ARG A 51 -13.55 -9.52 8.67
C ARG A 51 -12.97 -8.13 8.93
N ALA A 52 -13.03 -7.65 10.17
CA ALA A 52 -12.59 -6.31 10.52
C ALA A 52 -11.06 -6.23 10.44
N ASN A 53 -10.36 -7.21 11.05
CA ASN A 53 -8.91 -7.29 10.96
C ASN A 53 -8.45 -7.43 9.50
N LEU A 54 -9.08 -8.29 8.69
CA LEU A 54 -8.69 -8.41 7.28
C LEU A 54 -8.81 -7.09 6.52
N GLU A 55 -9.87 -6.31 6.74
CA GLU A 55 -10.04 -5.00 6.11
C GLU A 55 -9.01 -3.97 6.59
N GLU A 56 -8.68 -3.99 7.88
CA GLU A 56 -7.64 -3.17 8.52
C GLU A 56 -6.27 -3.44 7.88
N GLU A 57 -5.82 -4.70 7.81
CA GLU A 57 -4.51 -5.04 7.26
C GLU A 57 -4.39 -4.69 5.75
N PHE A 58 -5.47 -4.81 4.98
CA PHE A 58 -5.47 -4.35 3.59
C PHE A 58 -5.29 -2.83 3.48
N ALA A 59 -5.90 -2.07 4.40
CA ALA A 59 -5.75 -0.62 4.45
C ALA A 59 -4.34 -0.22 4.89
N ASP A 60 -3.77 -0.90 5.88
CA ASP A 60 -2.44 -0.60 6.39
C ASP A 60 -1.35 -0.90 5.36
N VAL A 61 -1.41 -2.04 4.67
CA VAL A 61 -0.50 -2.33 3.55
C VAL A 61 -0.55 -1.24 2.47
N LEU A 62 -1.75 -0.76 2.13
CA LEU A 62 -1.90 0.33 1.16
C LEU A 62 -1.34 1.66 1.70
N ALA A 63 -1.59 1.99 2.97
CA ALA A 63 -1.08 3.19 3.62
C ALA A 63 0.45 3.21 3.64
N TRP A 64 1.09 2.11 4.03
CA TRP A 64 2.55 2.01 4.08
C TRP A 64 3.22 1.98 2.70
N LEU A 65 2.60 1.35 1.70
CA LEU A 65 3.04 1.48 0.32
C LEU A 65 2.98 2.94 -0.16
N THR A 66 1.92 3.65 0.21
CA THR A 66 1.71 5.07 -0.10
C THR A 66 2.76 5.94 0.58
N THR A 67 3.09 5.65 1.83
CA THR A 67 4.20 6.30 2.55
C THR A 67 5.53 6.11 1.84
N LEU A 68 5.85 4.89 1.38
CA LEU A 68 7.05 4.63 0.58
C LEU A 68 7.06 5.43 -0.72
N ALA A 69 5.94 5.48 -1.44
CA ALA A 69 5.81 6.28 -2.65
C ALA A 69 6.07 7.77 -2.38
N ASN A 70 5.55 8.30 -1.28
CA ASN A 70 5.79 9.68 -0.85
C ASN A 70 7.26 9.96 -0.54
N ILE A 71 7.96 9.05 0.15
CA ILE A 71 9.40 9.19 0.44
C ILE A 71 10.22 9.11 -0.85
N CYS A 72 9.85 8.23 -1.78
CA CYS A 72 10.54 8.02 -3.04
C CYS A 72 10.12 8.99 -4.16
N GLU A 73 9.29 10.00 -3.84
CA GLU A 73 8.79 11.00 -4.78
C GLU A 73 8.07 10.40 -6.00
N VAL A 74 7.32 9.30 -5.78
CA VAL A 74 6.54 8.61 -6.80
C VAL A 74 5.08 9.05 -6.74
N ASP A 75 4.56 9.58 -7.85
CA ASP A 75 3.13 9.79 -8.05
C ASP A 75 2.44 8.45 -8.40
N LEU A 76 1.66 7.91 -7.45
CA LEU A 76 0.99 6.63 -7.61
C LEU A 76 -0.10 6.67 -8.68
N ALA A 77 -0.90 7.74 -8.73
CA ALA A 77 -2.00 7.86 -9.68
C ALA A 77 -1.46 7.87 -11.11
N LYS A 78 -0.40 8.64 -11.36
CA LYS A 78 0.32 8.65 -12.64
C LYS A 78 0.96 7.30 -12.94
N ALA A 79 1.66 6.68 -11.98
CA ALA A 79 2.32 5.40 -12.19
C ALA A 79 1.32 4.27 -12.56
N ILE A 80 0.18 4.23 -11.88
CA ILE A 80 -0.90 3.28 -12.16
C ILE A 80 -1.53 3.55 -13.53
N HIS A 81 -1.83 4.82 -13.83
CA HIS A 81 -2.38 5.20 -15.13
C HIS A 81 -1.46 4.77 -16.27
N ASP A 82 -0.17 5.05 -16.16
CA ASP A 82 0.82 4.76 -17.20
C ASP A 82 1.04 3.26 -17.36
N LYS A 83 0.97 2.48 -16.28
CA LYS A 83 1.21 1.03 -16.33
C LYS A 83 -0.02 0.23 -16.74
N TYR A 84 -1.21 0.63 -16.30
CA TYR A 84 -2.42 -0.21 -16.37
C TYR A 84 -3.59 0.40 -17.15
N ILE A 85 -3.59 1.71 -17.44
CA ILE A 85 -4.74 2.38 -18.06
C ILE A 85 -4.44 2.85 -19.48
N ARG A 86 -3.35 3.60 -19.68
CA ARG A 86 -3.05 4.35 -20.91
C ARG A 86 -3.23 3.54 -22.21
N ASP A 87 -2.77 2.29 -22.21
CA ASP A 87 -2.76 1.43 -23.41
C ASP A 87 -3.51 0.09 -23.18
N GLY A 88 -4.46 0.05 -22.25
CA GLY A 88 -5.16 -1.19 -21.86
C GLY A 88 -4.39 -2.09 -20.90
N GLY A 89 -3.23 -1.63 -20.42
CA GLY A 89 -2.40 -2.32 -19.42
C GLY A 89 -1.54 -3.43 -19.99
N PRO A 90 -0.81 -4.17 -19.14
CA PRO A 90 0.11 -5.22 -19.58
C PRO A 90 -0.66 -6.41 -20.17
N GLU A 91 -0.22 -6.91 -21.33
CA GLU A 91 -0.74 -8.14 -21.91
C GLU A 91 -0.30 -9.38 -21.11
N GLY A 92 -1.24 -10.33 -20.91
CA GLY A 92 -0.99 -11.62 -20.26
C GLY A 92 -1.68 -11.78 -18.90
N THR A 93 -1.57 -12.99 -18.33
CA THR A 93 -2.03 -13.30 -16.97
C THR A 93 -0.91 -13.04 -15.97
N LYS A 94 -1.21 -12.32 -14.88
CA LYS A 94 -0.32 -12.28 -13.70
C LYS A 94 -0.19 -13.71 -13.17
N SER A 95 1.01 -14.28 -13.29
CA SER A 95 1.40 -15.58 -12.74
C SER A 95 1.55 -15.53 -11.23
#